data_AF-A0A2T3JKU4-F1
#
_entry.id   AF-A0A2T3JKU4-F1
#
_cell.length_a   1.000
_cell.length_b   1.000
_cell.length_c   1.000
_cell.angle_alpha   90.00
_cell.angle_beta   90.00
_cell.angle_gamma   90.00
#
_symmetry.space_group_name_H-M   'P 1'
#
loop_
_entity.id
_entity.type
_entity.pdbx_description
1 polymer ?
#
loop_
_entity_poly.entity_id
_entity_poly.type
_entity_poly.pdbx_seq_one_letter_code
_entity_poly.pdbx_strand_id
1 'polypeptide(L)'
;MDHTKKAILSTLEQVTPYLGYISLILVFVSWFIVYHNAKKLATRNETKSLIDDAVKVFTQLEELTLSYWLAGRSKRMDTAEFLLLSTARLQTLSFKLNIVKNRKINISCVDFSKITILMTLNCEDVDRRKDEDNREQVQLFLEQINSTISALYSEYQSVYKPSFPLISKIMSKDRN
;
A
#
# COMPACT_ATOMS: atom_id res chain seq x y z
N MET A 1 -61.03 -14.79 21.98
CA MET A 1 -60.20 -13.98 21.05
C MET A 1 -59.91 -12.57 21.57
N ASP A 2 -60.66 -12.06 22.56
CA ASP A 2 -60.53 -10.67 23.06
C ASP A 2 -59.50 -10.51 24.20
N HIS A 3 -59.34 -11.53 25.06
CA HIS A 3 -58.37 -11.50 26.17
C HIS A 3 -56.91 -11.49 25.72
N THR A 4 -56.57 -12.21 24.64
CA THR A 4 -55.21 -12.23 24.07
C THR A 4 -54.83 -10.88 23.45
N LYS A 5 -55.78 -10.18 22.82
CA LYS A 5 -55.53 -8.84 22.26
C LYS A 5 -55.31 -7.80 23.36
N LYS A 6 -56.10 -7.81 24.43
CA LYS A 6 -55.90 -6.92 25.58
C LYS A 6 -54.58 -7.17 26.30
N ALA A 7 -54.17 -8.43 26.46
CA ALA A 7 -52.88 -8.77 27.06
C ALA A 7 -51.72 -8.20 26.22
N ILE A 8 -51.76 -8.36 24.89
CA ILE A 8 -50.74 -7.81 23.97
C ILE A 8 -50.71 -6.27 23.98
N LEU A 9 -51.87 -5.61 24.04
CA LEU A 9 -51.93 -4.14 24.11
C LEU A 9 -51.33 -3.62 25.41
N SER A 10 -51.61 -4.27 26.55
CA SER A 10 -51.05 -3.88 27.85
C SER A 10 -49.53 -4.04 27.94
N THR A 11 -48.96 -5.06 27.29
CA THR A 11 -47.51 -5.24 27.24
C THR A 11 -46.85 -4.25 26.29
N LEU A 12 -47.49 -3.89 25.18
CA LEU A 12 -46.99 -2.85 24.26
C LEU A 12 -46.97 -1.47 24.93
N GLU A 13 -48.01 -1.10 25.67
CA GLU A 13 -48.04 0.17 26.43
C GLU A 13 -46.90 0.26 27.45
N GLN A 14 -46.54 -0.85 28.11
CA GLN A 14 -45.41 -0.89 29.03
C GLN A 14 -44.05 -0.76 28.35
N VAL A 15 -43.87 -1.29 27.14
CA VAL A 15 -42.55 -1.29 26.44
C VAL A 15 -42.32 -0.01 25.62
N THR A 16 -43.39 0.64 25.15
CA THR A 16 -43.34 1.85 24.31
C THR A 16 -42.42 2.98 24.83
N PRO A 17 -42.42 3.37 26.12
CA PRO A 17 -41.51 4.42 26.60
C PRO A 17 -40.04 4.01 26.57
N TYR A 18 -39.72 2.71 26.66
CA TYR A 18 -38.34 2.22 26.61
C TYR A 18 -37.79 2.12 25.19
N LEU A 19 -38.65 1.97 24.18
CA LEU A 19 -38.24 1.91 22.77
C LEU A 19 -37.49 3.18 22.33
N GLY A 20 -37.91 4.36 22.83
CA GLY A 20 -37.23 5.62 22.57
C GLY A 20 -35.79 5.63 23.08
N TYR A 21 -35.58 5.22 24.34
CA TYR A 21 -34.25 5.12 24.94
C TYR A 21 -33.38 4.06 24.26
N ILE A 22 -33.96 2.91 23.90
CA ILE A 22 -33.27 1.85 23.16
C ILE A 22 -32.83 2.38 21.79
N SER A 23 -33.70 3.09 21.08
CA SER A 23 -33.36 3.69 19.77
C SER A 23 -32.23 4.70 19.88
N LEU A 24 -32.22 5.54 20.92
CA LEU A 24 -31.18 6.53 21.15
C LEU A 24 -29.83 5.88 21.45
N ILE A 25 -29.80 4.85 22.32
CA ILE A 25 -28.58 4.09 22.62
C ILE A 25 -28.06 3.39 21.36
N LEU A 26 -28.95 2.80 20.55
CA LEU A 26 -28.57 2.15 19.29
C LEU A 26 -27.94 3.13 18.31
N VAL A 27 -28.42 4.36 18.22
CA VAL A 27 -27.80 5.41 17.38
C VAL A 27 -26.38 5.72 17.86
N PHE A 28 -26.17 5.90 19.16
CA PHE A 28 -24.83 6.17 19.70
C PHE A 28 -23.86 5.01 19.47
N VAL A 29 -24.29 3.77 19.70
CA VAL A 29 -23.46 2.58 19.45
C VAL A 29 -23.14 2.45 17.96
N SER A 30 -24.13 2.68 17.10
CA SER A 30 -23.97 2.62 15.64
C SER A 30 -22.96 3.67 15.16
N TRP A 31 -23.06 4.91 15.63
CA TRP A 31 -22.09 5.96 15.31
C TRP A 31 -20.69 5.57 15.80
N PHE A 32 -20.57 5.08 17.03
CA PHE A 32 -19.27 4.70 17.59
C PHE A 32 -18.56 3.63 16.74
N ILE A 33 -19.31 2.60 16.34
CA ILE A 33 -18.79 1.53 15.46
C ILE A 33 -18.40 2.08 14.09
N VAL A 34 -19.26 2.90 13.47
CA VAL A 34 -19.00 3.51 12.16
C VAL A 34 -17.76 4.40 12.21
N TYR A 35 -17.65 5.24 13.23
CA TYR A 35 -16.51 6.14 13.41
C TYR A 35 -15.20 5.38 13.59
N HIS A 36 -15.20 4.34 14.44
CA HIS A 36 -13.99 3.55 14.67
C HIS A 36 -13.52 2.81 13.40
N ASN A 37 -14.47 2.24 12.65
CA ASN A 37 -14.18 1.57 11.39
C ASN A 37 -13.71 2.56 10.31
N ALA A 38 -14.37 3.71 10.19
CA ALA A 38 -13.99 4.76 9.25
C ALA A 38 -12.56 5.26 9.52
N LYS A 39 -12.22 5.52 10.79
CA LYS A 39 -10.86 5.92 11.19
C LYS A 39 -9.81 4.86 10.82
N LYS A 40 -10.07 3.58 11.12
CA LYS A 40 -9.16 2.47 10.77
C LYS A 40 -8.95 2.35 9.26
N LEU A 41 -10.04 2.44 8.48
CA LEU A 41 -9.99 2.40 7.01
C LEU A 41 -9.24 3.60 6.44
N ALA A 42 -9.47 4.81 6.98
CA ALA A 42 -8.77 6.02 6.56
C ALA A 42 -7.25 5.91 6.78
N THR A 43 -6.80 5.48 7.95
CA THR A 43 -5.36 5.30 8.22
C THR A 43 -4.73 4.23 7.33
N ARG A 44 -5.46 3.14 7.04
CA ARG A 44 -4.98 2.12 6.11
C ARG A 44 -4.82 2.67 4.69
N ASN A 45 -5.83 3.41 4.21
CA ASN A 45 -5.81 4.00 2.88
C ASN A 45 -4.74 5.10 2.76
N GLU A 46 -4.55 5.89 3.80
CA GLU A 46 -3.47 6.89 3.88
C GLU A 46 -2.10 6.21 3.72
N THR A 47 -1.83 5.16 4.50
CA THR A 47 -0.57 4.43 4.41
C THR A 47 -0.40 3.75 3.04
N LYS A 48 -1.47 3.17 2.48
CA LYS A 48 -1.43 2.61 1.13
C LYS A 48 -1.07 3.69 0.10
N SER A 49 -1.69 4.86 0.18
CA SER A 49 -1.39 5.99 -0.73
C SER A 49 0.07 6.41 -0.66
N LEU A 50 0.69 6.39 0.53
CA LEU A 50 2.13 6.68 0.68
C LEU A 50 3.03 5.62 0.04
N ILE A 51 2.64 4.35 0.12
CA ILE A 51 3.34 3.25 -0.56
C ILE A 51 3.18 3.40 -2.08
N ASP A 52 1.96 3.63 -2.56
CA ASP A 52 1.66 3.82 -3.98
C ASP A 52 2.51 4.98 -4.55
N ASP A 53 2.66 6.05 -3.77
CA ASP A 53 3.53 7.18 -4.07
C ASP A 53 5.02 6.82 -4.16
N ALA A 54 5.50 5.93 -3.30
CA ALA A 54 6.88 5.43 -3.34
C ALA A 54 7.10 4.49 -4.54
N VAL A 55 6.14 3.61 -4.80
CA VAL A 55 6.09 2.72 -5.98
C VAL A 55 6.13 3.54 -7.28
N LYS A 56 5.42 4.67 -7.33
CA LYS A 56 5.50 5.58 -8.47
C LYS A 56 6.92 6.10 -8.72
N VAL A 57 7.69 6.38 -7.68
CA VAL A 57 9.10 6.80 -7.85
C VAL A 57 9.97 5.63 -8.31
N PHE A 58 9.70 4.40 -7.84
CA PHE A 58 10.34 3.21 -8.40
C PHE A 58 10.08 3.07 -9.90
N THR A 59 8.83 3.19 -10.35
CA THR A 59 8.51 3.14 -11.79
C THR A 59 9.20 4.25 -12.59
N GLN A 60 9.35 5.45 -12.02
CA GLN A 60 10.13 6.52 -12.67
C GLN A 60 11.62 6.18 -12.79
N LEU A 61 12.20 5.47 -11.81
CA LEU A 61 13.56 4.97 -11.89
C LEU A 61 13.69 3.88 -12.96
N GLU A 62 12.68 3.01 -13.11
CA GLU A 62 12.60 2.01 -14.18
C GLU A 62 12.56 2.67 -15.56
N GLU A 63 11.67 3.63 -15.77
CA GLU A 63 11.57 4.39 -17.02
C GLU A 63 12.89 5.08 -17.37
N LEU A 64 13.52 5.74 -16.39
CA LEU A 64 14.81 6.40 -16.59
C LEU A 64 15.90 5.39 -16.96
N THR A 65 16.00 4.28 -16.24
CA THR A 65 17.00 3.23 -16.49
C THR A 65 16.80 2.59 -17.86
N LEU A 66 15.57 2.24 -18.22
CA LEU A 66 15.22 1.70 -19.53
C LEU A 66 15.57 2.68 -20.65
N SER A 67 15.20 3.95 -20.48
CA SER A 67 15.47 5.00 -21.47
C SER A 67 16.95 5.27 -21.67
N TYR A 68 17.79 5.05 -20.65
CA TYR A 68 19.23 5.25 -20.76
C TYR A 68 19.93 4.01 -21.36
N TRP A 69 19.72 2.85 -20.74
CA TRP A 69 20.44 1.62 -21.08
C TRP A 69 20.01 1.00 -22.41
N LEU A 70 18.73 1.15 -22.78
CA LEU A 70 18.19 0.59 -24.03
C LEU A 70 18.03 1.62 -25.16
N ALA A 71 18.27 2.91 -24.90
CA ALA A 71 18.27 3.89 -25.98
C ALA A 71 19.41 3.62 -26.95
N GLY A 72 19.12 3.80 -28.25
CA GLY A 72 20.15 3.90 -29.26
C GLY A 72 21.00 5.16 -29.06
N ARG A 73 22.26 5.10 -29.50
CA ARG A 73 23.29 6.14 -29.31
C ARG A 73 22.85 7.57 -29.63
N SER A 74 22.00 7.77 -30.63
CA SER A 74 21.53 9.10 -31.04
C SER A 74 20.40 9.68 -30.18
N LYS A 75 19.72 8.86 -29.38
CA LYS A 75 18.61 9.26 -28.51
C LYS A 75 18.94 9.17 -27.03
N ARG A 76 20.14 8.67 -26.69
CA ARG A 76 20.54 8.49 -25.30
C ARG A 76 20.82 9.83 -24.65
N MET A 77 20.30 9.98 -23.44
CA MET A 77 20.61 11.07 -22.54
C MET A 77 22.11 11.09 -22.21
N ASP A 78 22.66 12.28 -21.94
CA ASP A 78 24.04 12.40 -21.48
C ASP A 78 24.26 11.65 -20.15
N THR A 79 25.44 11.05 -19.97
CA THR A 79 25.75 10.27 -18.75
C THR A 79 25.66 11.12 -17.49
N ALA A 80 26.12 12.38 -17.52
CA ALA A 80 26.04 13.26 -16.35
C ALA A 80 24.59 13.65 -16.04
N GLU A 81 23.77 13.87 -17.07
CA GLU A 81 22.33 14.10 -16.92
C GLU A 81 21.62 12.89 -16.31
N PHE A 82 21.94 11.67 -16.77
CA PHE A 82 21.40 10.44 -16.20
C PHE A 82 21.79 10.24 -14.73
N LEU A 83 23.05 10.48 -14.37
CA LEU A 83 23.53 10.38 -12.99
C LEU A 83 22.85 11.41 -12.07
N LEU A 84 22.66 12.64 -12.55
CA LEU A 84 21.96 13.68 -11.79
C LEU A 84 20.49 13.30 -11.54
N LEU A 85 19.78 12.89 -12.60
CA LEU A 85 18.37 12.53 -12.51
C LEU A 85 18.14 11.29 -11.65
N SER A 86 18.96 10.25 -11.81
CA SER A 86 18.89 9.04 -10.99
C SER A 86 19.12 9.36 -9.51
N THR A 87 20.14 10.15 -9.19
CA THR A 87 20.43 10.60 -7.82
C THR A 87 19.27 11.39 -7.22
N ALA A 88 18.71 12.36 -7.96
CA ALA A 88 17.57 13.17 -7.49
C ALA A 88 16.33 12.31 -7.22
N ARG A 89 16.07 11.29 -8.06
CA ARG A 89 14.96 10.35 -7.88
C ARG A 89 15.20 9.42 -6.69
N LEU A 90 16.43 8.93 -6.50
CA LEU A 90 16.81 8.13 -5.33
C LEU A 90 16.65 8.91 -4.02
N GLN A 91 17.00 10.20 -4.00
CA GLN A 91 16.75 11.08 -2.85
C GLN A 91 15.25 11.25 -2.58
N THR A 92 14.45 11.46 -3.63
CA THR A 92 12.98 11.56 -3.52
C THR A 92 12.38 10.26 -2.97
N LEU A 93 12.87 9.11 -3.44
CA LEU A 93 12.46 7.80 -2.96
C LEU A 93 12.82 7.62 -1.48
N SER A 94 14.05 7.96 -1.09
CA SER A 94 14.50 7.91 0.30
C SER A 94 13.61 8.76 1.22
N PHE A 95 13.27 9.98 0.81
CA PHE A 95 12.35 10.82 1.54
C PHE A 95 10.96 10.18 1.71
N LYS A 96 10.36 9.68 0.61
CA LYS A 96 9.05 9.03 0.67
C LYS A 96 9.05 7.78 1.55
N LEU A 97 10.10 6.95 1.45
CA LEU A 97 10.24 5.78 2.29
C LEU A 97 10.40 6.18 3.76
N ASN A 98 11.15 7.23 4.10
CA ASN A 98 11.23 7.71 5.48
C ASN A 98 9.86 8.10 6.05
N ILE A 99 8.95 8.66 5.24
CA ILE A 99 7.56 8.93 5.67
C ILE A 99 6.81 7.62 5.94
N VAL A 100 6.98 6.61 5.08
CA VAL A 100 6.39 5.27 5.26
C VAL A 100 6.92 4.60 6.53
N LYS A 101 8.20 4.80 6.88
CA LYS A 101 8.84 4.25 8.10
C LYS A 101 8.09 4.66 9.36
N ASN A 102 7.64 5.92 9.39
CA ASN A 102 6.92 6.49 10.53
C ASN A 102 5.55 5.83 10.77
N ARG A 103 5.04 5.05 9.81
CA ARG A 103 3.79 4.28 9.91
C ARG A 103 3.99 2.81 10.32
N LYS A 104 5.15 2.48 10.91
CA LYS A 104 5.54 1.12 11.36
C LYS A 104 5.71 0.10 10.24
N ILE A 105 5.91 0.56 9.01
CA ILE A 105 6.30 -0.32 7.90
C ILE A 105 7.82 -0.44 7.91
N ASN A 106 8.32 -1.68 7.91
CA ASN A 106 9.75 -1.91 7.85
C ASN A 106 10.26 -1.71 6.42
N ILE A 107 11.31 -0.89 6.27
CA ILE A 107 11.92 -0.53 4.97
C ILE A 107 13.27 -1.23 4.78
N SER A 108 13.67 -2.11 5.70
CA SER A 108 14.92 -2.87 5.55
C SER A 108 14.98 -3.73 4.28
N CYS A 109 13.86 -3.92 3.59
CA CYS A 109 13.77 -4.58 2.29
C CYS A 109 14.30 -3.73 1.11
N VAL A 110 14.54 -2.43 1.30
CA VAL A 110 15.03 -1.54 0.24
C VAL A 110 16.55 -1.41 0.33
N ASP A 111 17.25 -2.03 -0.62
CA ASP A 111 18.70 -1.91 -0.77
C ASP A 111 19.05 -0.81 -1.77
N PHE A 112 19.17 0.42 -1.26
CA PHE A 112 19.57 1.58 -2.08
C PHE A 112 20.95 1.41 -2.71
N SER A 113 21.87 0.69 -2.05
CA SER A 113 23.22 0.48 -2.57
C SER A 113 23.13 -0.37 -3.83
N LYS A 114 22.43 -1.51 -3.74
CA LYS A 114 22.24 -2.41 -4.88
C LYS A 114 21.47 -1.75 -6.03
N ILE A 115 20.42 -0.98 -5.73
CA ILE A 115 19.67 -0.23 -6.75
C ILE A 115 20.58 0.77 -7.46
N THR A 116 21.35 1.56 -6.71
CA THR A 116 22.26 2.56 -7.29
C THR A 116 23.31 1.90 -8.17
N ILE A 117 23.95 0.83 -7.67
CA ILE A 117 24.95 0.06 -8.43
C ILE A 117 24.33 -0.46 -9.73
N LEU A 118 23.15 -1.09 -9.68
CA LEU A 118 22.50 -1.62 -10.88
C LEU A 118 22.15 -0.53 -11.90
N MET A 119 21.85 0.69 -11.45
CA MET A 119 21.57 1.82 -12.33
C MET A 119 22.84 2.43 -12.96
N THR A 120 23.90 2.60 -12.17
CA THR A 120 25.03 3.47 -12.53
C THR A 120 26.32 2.74 -12.87
N LEU A 121 26.42 1.43 -12.59
CA LEU A 121 27.64 0.67 -12.81
C LEU A 121 28.03 0.67 -14.29
N ASN A 122 29.21 1.22 -14.58
CA ASN A 122 29.78 1.35 -15.94
C ASN A 122 28.83 2.05 -16.93
N CYS A 123 28.02 2.98 -16.43
CA CYS A 123 27.06 3.72 -17.26
C CYS A 123 27.75 4.60 -18.30
N GLU A 124 28.99 5.02 -18.06
CA GLU A 124 29.86 5.80 -18.97
C GLU A 124 30.28 5.01 -20.22
N ASP A 125 30.36 3.68 -20.12
CA ASP A 125 30.77 2.79 -21.20
C ASP A 125 29.58 2.12 -21.90
N VAL A 126 28.35 2.57 -21.64
CA VAL A 126 27.11 2.00 -22.20
C VAL A 126 27.13 1.91 -23.74
N ASP A 127 27.80 2.85 -24.41
CA ASP A 127 28.00 2.89 -25.86
C ASP A 127 28.99 1.85 -26.40
N ARG A 128 29.89 1.36 -25.53
CA ARG A 128 30.95 0.40 -25.88
C ARG A 128 30.56 -1.03 -25.51
N ARG A 129 29.53 -1.21 -24.68
CA ARG A 129 28.99 -2.51 -24.27
C ARG A 129 28.16 -3.15 -25.38
N LYS A 130 28.02 -4.47 -25.33
CA LYS A 130 27.08 -5.18 -26.22
C LYS A 130 25.65 -4.90 -25.76
N ASP A 131 24.73 -4.86 -26.72
CA ASP A 131 23.30 -4.68 -26.44
C ASP A 131 22.74 -5.77 -25.51
N GLU A 132 23.28 -6.99 -25.59
CA GLU A 132 22.94 -8.11 -24.70
C GLU A 132 23.28 -7.80 -23.25
N ASP A 133 24.50 -7.29 -22.98
CA ASP A 133 24.94 -6.93 -21.64
C ASP A 133 24.12 -5.77 -21.06
N ASN A 134 23.72 -4.82 -21.91
CA ASN A 134 22.85 -3.70 -21.50
C ASN A 134 21.44 -4.18 -21.14
N ARG A 135 20.91 -5.17 -21.86
CA ARG A 135 19.62 -5.81 -21.54
C ARG A 135 19.69 -6.60 -20.24
N GLU A 136 20.77 -7.34 -20.01
CA GLU A 136 20.99 -8.07 -18.77
C GLU A 136 21.04 -7.12 -17.56
N GLN A 137 21.78 -6.01 -17.68
CA GLN A 137 21.86 -4.98 -16.64
C GLN A 137 20.47 -4.45 -16.25
N VAL A 138 19.66 -4.12 -17.26
CA VAL A 138 18.28 -3.65 -17.07
C VAL A 138 17.42 -4.74 -16.42
N GLN A 139 17.54 -5.99 -16.85
CA GLN A 139 16.78 -7.10 -16.27
C GLN A 139 17.09 -7.28 -14.78
N LEU A 140 18.37 -7.27 -14.40
CA LEU A 140 18.80 -7.36 -13.00
C LEU A 140 18.25 -6.19 -12.17
N PHE A 141 18.25 -4.98 -12.75
CA PHE A 141 17.64 -3.81 -12.12
C PHE A 141 16.13 -4.00 -11.90
N LEU A 142 15.38 -4.40 -12.93
CA LEU A 142 13.94 -4.61 -12.84
C LEU A 142 13.57 -5.72 -11.84
N GLU A 143 14.33 -6.81 -11.79
CA GLU A 143 14.13 -7.86 -10.79
C GLU A 143 14.29 -7.33 -9.37
N GLN A 144 15.32 -6.50 -9.14
CA GLN A 144 15.55 -5.89 -7.84
C GLN A 144 14.40 -4.94 -7.44
N ILE A 145 13.92 -4.09 -8.35
CA ILE A 145 12.79 -3.20 -8.07
C ILE A 145 11.52 -3.99 -7.76
N ASN A 146 11.17 -4.97 -8.59
CA ASN A 146 9.97 -5.79 -8.40
C ASN A 146 10.00 -6.58 -7.08
N SER A 147 11.16 -7.12 -6.72
CA SER A 147 11.38 -7.79 -5.44
C SER A 147 11.16 -6.83 -4.27
N THR A 148 11.72 -5.62 -4.34
CA THR A 148 11.56 -4.58 -3.32
C THR A 148 10.11 -4.10 -3.20
N ILE A 149 9.40 -3.87 -4.31
CA ILE A 149 7.98 -3.49 -4.31
C ILE A 149 7.13 -4.59 -3.66
N SER A 150 7.37 -5.85 -4.02
CA SER A 150 6.66 -7.00 -3.47
C SER A 150 6.89 -7.14 -1.96
N ALA A 151 8.12 -6.94 -1.50
CA ALA A 151 8.46 -6.93 -0.09
C ALA A 151 7.78 -5.77 0.67
N LEU A 152 7.74 -4.57 0.09
CA LEU A 152 7.07 -3.41 0.67
C LEU A 152 5.56 -3.63 0.86
N TYR A 153 4.89 -4.21 -0.14
CA TYR A 153 3.48 -4.56 -0.02
C TYR A 153 3.25 -5.71 0.97
N SER A 154 4.17 -6.67 1.06
CA SER A 154 4.09 -7.75 2.04
C SER A 154 4.17 -7.21 3.48
N GLU A 155 5.07 -6.26 3.73
CA GLU A 155 5.17 -5.55 5.02
C GLU A 155 3.91 -4.74 5.33
N TYR A 156 3.34 -4.06 4.32
CA TYR A 156 2.07 -3.37 4.50
C TYR A 156 0.93 -4.32 4.88
N GLN A 157 0.84 -5.50 4.23
CA GLN A 157 -0.16 -6.51 4.57
C GLN A 157 0.07 -7.13 5.94
N SER A 158 1.33 -7.23 6.39
CA SER A 158 1.68 -7.72 7.73
C SER A 158 1.13 -6.79 8.82
N VAL A 159 1.24 -5.47 8.60
CA VAL A 159 0.72 -4.42 9.49
C VAL A 159 -0.80 -4.31 9.43
N TYR A 160 -1.37 -4.33 8.21
CA TYR A 160 -2.82 -4.20 7.98
C TYR A 160 -3.45 -5.52 7.57
N LYS A 161 -3.42 -6.51 8.48
CA LYS A 161 -4.04 -7.82 8.24
C LYS A 161 -5.50 -7.68 7.78
N PRO A 162 -5.95 -8.46 6.78
CA PRO A 162 -7.34 -8.49 6.38
C PRO A 162 -8.19 -8.96 7.57
N SER A 163 -8.99 -8.07 8.15
CA SER A 163 -9.99 -8.46 9.14
C SER A 163 -11.20 -8.99 8.39
N PHE A 164 -11.35 -10.30 8.33
CA PHE A 164 -12.60 -10.90 7.88
C PHE A 164 -13.70 -10.54 8.90
N PRO A 165 -14.89 -10.11 8.43
CA PRO A 165 -16.00 -9.80 9.33
C PRO A 165 -16.36 -11.03 10.17
N LEU A 166 -16.78 -10.80 11.42
CA LEU A 166 -17.18 -11.82 12.40
C LEU A 166 -18.12 -12.91 11.85
N ILE A 167 -18.91 -12.59 10.81
CA ILE A 167 -19.79 -13.52 10.11
C ILE A 167 -19.03 -14.71 9.51
N SER A 168 -17.81 -14.52 8.97
CA SER A 168 -17.02 -15.63 8.43
C SER A 168 -16.51 -16.56 9.53
N LYS A 169 -16.26 -16.03 10.73
CA LYS A 169 -15.77 -16.79 11.88
C LYS A 169 -16.87 -17.58 12.58
N ILE A 170 -18.12 -17.11 12.46
CA ILE A 170 -19.33 -17.85 12.87
C ILE A 170 -19.63 -18.94 11.83
N MET A 171 -19.64 -18.61 10.53
CA MET A 171 -19.85 -19.61 9.46
C MET A 171 -18.75 -20.68 9.33
N SER A 172 -17.54 -20.42 9.81
CA SER A 172 -16.47 -21.44 9.88
C SER A 172 -16.57 -22.31 11.13
N LYS A 173 -17.28 -21.86 12.17
CA LYS A 173 -17.47 -22.62 13.42
C LYS A 173 -18.62 -23.62 13.30
N ASP A 174 -19.60 -23.36 12.43
CA ASP A 174 -20.70 -24.28 12.12
C ASP A 174 -20.34 -25.38 11.10
N ARG A 175 -19.05 -25.46 10.68
CA ARG A 175 -18.57 -26.41 9.67
C ARG A 175 -17.62 -27.49 10.21
N ASN A 176 -17.49 -27.61 11.53
CA ASN A 176 -16.77 -28.69 12.23
C ASN A 176 -17.70 -29.41 13.21
#